data_AF-A0A970C5M2-F1
#
_entry.id   AF-A0A970C5M2-F1
#
_cell.length_a   1.000
_cell.length_b   1.000
_cell.length_c   1.000
_cell.angle_alpha   90.00
_cell.angle_beta   90.00
_cell.angle_gamma   90.00
#
_symmetry.space_group_name_H-M   'P 1'
#
loop_
_entity.id
_entity.type
_entity.pdbx_description
1 polymer ?
#
loop_
_entity_poly.entity_id
_entity_poly.type
_entity_poly.pdbx_seq_one_letter_code
_entity_poly.pdbx_strand_id
1 'polypeptide(L)'
;MENRSIGDKTLDGQNDLASVRSNRQPSVAGPPAGQGARDSTSIKVVGGDGTINITTREAPRRVVCNITTCGALIAEADCFVCGRCQRTVCKRHKDVELLVCEECAAIKRRESGAAGGIPCQFQGCDKRLSGGHEFHCRRCNRTMCLSHRDTSLDGHCVSCAEIMRRERFDKIALNWPLTGVAAEAARELVRISQPKPAFQARIWTQATGVDRREEVVTRDITVVPRHSRGGYRIGDRFTLHCQTQRDCYLTVIDLGTSGNIYLLLQNRRLQAGNPVELTGPDKDHIWRIGGPPGIERLKALFTLEPLELFPNAPDFSPLGQIGTTKNIVTELRHARQSLQQMPADAWVDDSCDFTIEDPGA
;
A
#
# COMPACT_ATOMS: atom_id res chain seq x y z
N MET A 1 10.59 -10.89 72.79
CA MET A 1 9.52 -9.92 73.08
C MET A 1 8.64 -9.90 71.84
N GLU A 2 7.69 -10.82 71.76
CA GLU A 2 6.29 -10.66 72.22
C GLU A 2 5.51 -9.70 71.31
N ASN A 3 4.27 -9.92 70.88
CA ASN A 3 3.34 -11.06 70.82
C ASN A 3 2.04 -10.51 70.16
N ARG A 4 1.14 -11.42 69.72
CA ARG A 4 -0.31 -11.23 69.36
C ARG A 4 -0.61 -10.68 67.95
N SER A 5 -1.34 -11.30 67.02
CA SER A 5 -2.41 -12.34 66.94
C SER A 5 -3.85 -11.85 66.73
N ILE A 6 -4.53 -12.58 65.84
CA ILE A 6 -5.97 -12.90 65.72
C ILE A 6 -6.91 -11.88 65.02
N GLY A 7 -7.66 -12.39 64.04
CA GLY A 7 -8.88 -11.77 63.52
C GLY A 7 -9.50 -12.48 62.30
N ASP A 8 -9.90 -13.73 62.47
CA ASP A 8 -10.68 -14.56 61.53
C ASP A 8 -12.19 -14.23 61.65
N LYS A 9 -12.93 -14.08 60.54
CA LYS A 9 -14.40 -14.18 60.45
C LYS A 9 -14.87 -14.51 59.02
N THR A 10 -15.18 -15.78 58.83
CA THR A 10 -16.18 -16.33 57.90
C THR A 10 -17.57 -15.76 58.16
N LEU A 11 -18.42 -15.68 57.13
CA LEU A 11 -19.85 -16.03 57.19
C LEU A 11 -20.46 -16.21 55.80
N ASP A 12 -21.33 -17.21 55.73
CA ASP A 12 -21.99 -17.84 54.60
C ASP A 12 -23.10 -17.01 53.93
N GLY A 13 -23.48 -17.45 52.71
CA GLY A 13 -24.71 -17.05 52.04
C GLY A 13 -24.99 -17.88 50.78
N GLN A 14 -25.56 -19.08 50.97
CA GLN A 14 -26.12 -19.95 49.92
C GLN A 14 -27.52 -19.49 49.46
N ASN A 15 -28.01 -20.16 48.40
CA ASN A 15 -29.39 -20.27 47.86
C ASN A 15 -29.75 -19.31 46.71
N ASP A 16 -30.43 -19.71 45.63
CA ASP A 16 -31.07 -20.99 45.31
C ASP A 16 -31.36 -21.11 43.79
N LEU A 17 -31.62 -22.35 43.40
CA LEU A 17 -31.97 -22.89 42.09
C LEU A 17 -33.27 -22.32 41.48
N ALA A 18 -33.33 -22.25 40.14
CA ALA A 18 -34.54 -22.61 39.39
C ALA A 18 -34.22 -22.97 37.92
N SER A 19 -34.28 -24.26 37.64
CA SER A 19 -34.42 -24.88 36.31
C SER A 19 -35.79 -24.60 35.71
N VAL A 20 -35.94 -24.66 34.37
CA VAL A 20 -37.06 -25.32 33.62
C VAL A 20 -36.92 -25.05 32.09
N ARG A 21 -36.81 -26.16 31.31
CA ARG A 21 -37.43 -26.57 30.02
C ARG A 21 -37.81 -25.50 28.97
N SER A 22 -37.97 -25.76 27.67
CA SER A 22 -37.57 -26.77 26.68
C SER A 22 -38.07 -26.25 25.32
N ASN A 23 -37.52 -26.80 24.24
CA ASN A 23 -38.20 -27.13 22.97
C ASN A 23 -38.33 -26.10 21.81
N ARG A 24 -37.96 -26.67 20.64
CA ARG A 24 -38.50 -26.51 19.27
C ARG A 24 -37.85 -25.50 18.30
N GLN A 25 -37.13 -26.09 17.35
CA GLN A 25 -37.02 -25.66 15.94
C GLN A 25 -38.40 -25.57 15.26
N PRO A 26 -38.51 -24.87 14.13
CA PRO A 26 -38.41 -25.59 12.86
C PRO A 26 -37.57 -24.89 11.77
N SER A 27 -37.10 -25.76 10.88
CA SER A 27 -36.50 -25.56 9.56
C SER A 27 -37.33 -24.69 8.59
N VAL A 28 -36.66 -23.86 7.79
CA VAL A 28 -37.19 -23.39 6.50
C VAL A 28 -36.09 -23.44 5.43
N ALA A 29 -36.47 -24.06 4.31
CA ALA A 29 -35.68 -24.34 3.13
C ALA A 29 -35.31 -23.08 2.32
N GLY A 30 -34.16 -23.15 1.62
CA GLY A 30 -33.78 -22.16 0.60
C GLY A 30 -34.35 -22.46 -0.79
N PRO A 31 -34.25 -21.51 -1.73
CA PRO A 31 -34.30 -21.78 -3.17
C PRO A 31 -33.08 -21.20 -3.94
N PRO A 32 -32.92 -21.54 -5.25
CA PRO A 32 -31.63 -21.91 -5.84
C PRO A 32 -30.97 -20.85 -6.74
N ALA A 33 -29.77 -21.21 -7.19
CA ALA A 33 -28.90 -20.52 -8.13
C ALA A 33 -29.57 -20.19 -9.48
N GLY A 34 -29.46 -18.93 -9.90
CA GLY A 34 -29.77 -18.48 -11.25
C GLY A 34 -28.53 -18.56 -12.15
N GLN A 35 -28.58 -19.43 -13.16
CA GLN A 35 -27.69 -19.41 -14.31
C GLN A 35 -28.17 -18.34 -15.31
N GLY A 36 -27.29 -17.43 -15.71
CA GLY A 36 -27.57 -16.44 -16.74
C GLY A 36 -27.69 -17.09 -18.11
N ALA A 37 -28.92 -17.17 -18.62
CA ALA A 37 -29.22 -17.54 -19.99
C ALA A 37 -28.69 -16.47 -20.96
N ARG A 38 -27.97 -16.89 -22.00
CA ARG A 38 -27.66 -16.07 -23.17
C ARG A 38 -28.90 -16.08 -24.07
N ASP A 39 -29.40 -14.91 -24.43
CA ASP A 39 -30.49 -14.76 -25.39
C ASP A 39 -30.04 -15.24 -26.78
N SER A 40 -30.66 -16.32 -27.24
CA SER A 40 -30.61 -16.75 -28.64
C SER A 40 -32.03 -16.78 -29.18
N THR A 41 -32.38 -15.79 -30.01
CA THR A 41 -33.68 -15.72 -30.66
C THR A 41 -33.66 -16.61 -31.91
N SER A 42 -34.32 -17.77 -31.85
CA SER A 42 -34.51 -18.66 -33.01
C SER A 42 -35.80 -18.28 -33.74
N ILE A 43 -35.69 -17.90 -35.02
CA ILE A 43 -36.86 -17.69 -35.91
C ILE A 43 -37.08 -19.00 -36.68
N LYS A 44 -38.25 -19.64 -36.50
CA LYS A 44 -38.70 -20.77 -37.33
C LYS A 44 -39.35 -20.23 -38.60
N VAL A 45 -38.79 -20.57 -39.76
CA VAL A 45 -39.46 -20.43 -41.06
C VAL A 45 -40.22 -21.74 -41.32
N VAL A 46 -41.53 -21.64 -41.58
CA VAL A 46 -42.40 -22.80 -41.84
C VAL A 46 -42.27 -23.18 -43.33
N GLY A 47 -41.68 -24.35 -43.60
CA GLY A 47 -41.69 -24.99 -44.91
C GLY A 47 -40.31 -25.48 -45.37
N GLY A 48 -39.94 -26.71 -44.98
CA GLY A 48 -38.75 -27.41 -45.47
C GLY A 48 -37.83 -27.89 -44.34
N ASP A 49 -37.46 -29.17 -44.35
CA ASP A 49 -36.68 -29.87 -43.31
C ASP A 49 -35.19 -29.46 -43.29
N GLY A 50 -34.92 -28.17 -43.03
CA GLY A 50 -33.58 -27.63 -42.88
C GLY A 50 -33.54 -26.51 -41.84
N THR A 51 -32.75 -26.68 -40.79
CA THR A 51 -32.48 -25.60 -39.82
C THR A 51 -31.39 -24.69 -40.38
N ILE A 52 -31.73 -23.48 -40.80
CA ILE A 52 -30.74 -22.45 -41.18
C ILE A 52 -30.34 -21.70 -39.91
N ASN A 53 -29.13 -21.90 -39.43
CA ASN A 53 -28.54 -21.07 -38.38
C ASN A 53 -28.12 -19.73 -38.98
N ILE A 54 -28.99 -18.71 -38.89
CA ILE A 54 -28.60 -17.34 -39.21
C ILE A 54 -27.86 -16.77 -38.00
N THR A 55 -26.54 -16.75 -38.07
CA THR A 55 -25.72 -15.95 -37.15
C THR A 55 -25.88 -14.49 -37.58
N THR A 56 -26.72 -13.72 -36.89
CA THR A 56 -26.71 -12.27 -37.01
C THR A 56 -25.36 -11.78 -36.50
N ARG A 57 -24.40 -11.56 -37.39
CA ARG A 57 -23.20 -10.78 -37.07
C ARG A 57 -23.70 -9.39 -36.67
N GLU A 58 -23.60 -9.07 -35.38
CA GLU A 58 -23.79 -7.70 -34.90
C GLU A 58 -22.96 -6.78 -35.80
N ALA A 59 -23.63 -5.88 -36.53
CA ALA A 59 -22.93 -4.92 -37.35
C ALA A 59 -22.00 -4.10 -36.43
N PRO A 60 -20.73 -3.91 -36.80
CA PRO A 60 -19.78 -3.19 -35.96
C PRO A 60 -20.33 -1.79 -35.67
N ARG A 61 -20.35 -1.43 -34.38
CA ARG A 61 -20.77 -0.10 -33.94
C ARG A 61 -19.94 0.95 -34.66
N ARG A 62 -20.62 2.01 -35.12
CA ARG A 62 -20.01 3.13 -35.82
C ARG A 62 -20.03 4.35 -34.91
N VAL A 63 -18.92 5.06 -34.86
CA VAL A 63 -18.75 6.30 -34.10
C VAL A 63 -18.36 7.43 -35.05
N VAL A 64 -18.63 8.67 -34.67
CA VAL A 64 -18.22 9.85 -35.44
C VAL A 64 -16.86 10.32 -34.94
N CYS A 65 -15.94 10.63 -35.85
CA CYS A 65 -14.66 11.23 -35.52
C CYS A 65 -14.88 12.64 -34.94
N ASN A 66 -14.45 12.87 -33.69
CA ASN A 66 -14.63 14.15 -32.98
C ASN A 66 -13.55 15.21 -33.27
N ILE A 67 -12.85 15.08 -34.40
CA ILE A 67 -12.06 16.18 -34.99
C ILE A 67 -13.04 17.09 -35.74
N THR A 68 -13.02 18.38 -35.42
CA THR A 68 -14.01 19.36 -35.90
C THR A 68 -14.10 19.43 -37.42
N THR A 69 -13.00 19.13 -38.12
CA THR A 69 -12.92 19.14 -39.58
C THR A 69 -13.12 17.77 -40.24
N CYS A 70 -13.21 16.68 -39.47
CA CYS A 70 -13.29 15.32 -40.01
C CYS A 70 -14.72 14.84 -40.18
N GLY A 71 -15.49 14.75 -39.09
CA GLY A 71 -16.88 14.26 -39.08
C GLY A 71 -17.09 12.83 -39.63
N ALA A 72 -16.02 12.09 -39.91
CA ALA A 72 -16.12 10.78 -40.55
C ALA A 72 -16.80 9.76 -39.63
N LEU A 73 -17.73 8.99 -40.20
CA LEU A 73 -18.42 7.90 -39.51
C LEU A 73 -17.62 6.61 -39.72
N ILE A 74 -17.05 6.08 -38.64
CA ILE A 74 -15.99 5.06 -38.63
C ILE A 74 -16.38 3.88 -37.77
N ALA A 75 -15.90 2.68 -38.13
CA ALA A 75 -16.06 1.51 -37.26
C ALA A 75 -15.28 1.73 -35.94
N GLU A 76 -15.86 1.32 -34.82
CA GLU A 76 -15.26 1.49 -33.49
C GLU A 76 -13.84 0.88 -33.39
N ALA A 77 -13.60 -0.26 -34.08
CA ALA A 77 -12.29 -0.91 -34.17
C ALA A 77 -11.20 -0.06 -34.87
N ASP A 78 -11.59 0.98 -35.61
CA ASP A 78 -10.71 1.89 -36.33
C ASP A 78 -10.56 3.27 -35.67
N CYS A 79 -10.93 3.34 -34.40
CA CYS A 79 -10.79 4.51 -33.57
C CYS A 79 -9.64 4.36 -32.58
N PHE A 80 -9.15 5.49 -32.08
CA PHE A 80 -8.39 5.53 -30.84
C PHE A 80 -8.91 6.67 -29.95
N VAL A 81 -8.73 6.53 -28.64
CA VAL A 81 -9.07 7.57 -27.67
C VAL A 81 -7.80 8.38 -27.41
N CYS A 82 -7.85 9.68 -27.66
CA CYS A 82 -6.71 10.56 -27.42
C CYS A 82 -6.39 10.64 -25.92
N GLY A 83 -5.18 10.27 -25.51
CA GLY A 83 -4.78 10.31 -24.09
C GLY A 83 -4.80 11.70 -23.44
N ARG A 84 -4.71 12.79 -24.24
CA ARG A 84 -4.72 14.18 -23.74
C ARG A 84 -6.14 14.74 -23.57
N CYS A 85 -7.00 14.62 -24.59
CA CYS A 85 -8.33 15.25 -24.58
C CYS A 85 -9.50 14.27 -24.48
N GLN A 86 -9.22 12.96 -24.40
CA GLN A 86 -10.20 11.87 -24.27
C GLN A 86 -11.24 11.80 -25.41
N ARG A 87 -11.00 12.48 -26.54
CA ARG A 87 -11.86 12.39 -27.72
C ARG A 87 -11.59 11.10 -28.49
N THR A 88 -12.66 10.45 -28.96
CA THR A 88 -12.60 9.35 -29.92
C THR A 88 -12.31 9.92 -31.31
N VAL A 89 -11.22 9.48 -31.91
CA VAL A 89 -10.72 10.01 -33.18
C VAL A 89 -10.34 8.86 -34.10
N CYS A 90 -10.53 9.04 -35.41
CA CYS A 90 -10.14 8.01 -36.37
C CYS A 90 -8.62 7.86 -36.41
N LYS A 91 -8.13 6.66 -36.75
CA LYS A 91 -6.69 6.40 -36.92
C LYS A 91 -6.00 7.34 -37.92
N ARG A 92 -6.73 7.97 -38.85
CA ARG A 92 -6.16 8.97 -39.79
C ARG A 92 -5.71 10.26 -39.12
N HIS A 93 -6.27 10.60 -37.96
CA HIS A 93 -5.87 11.78 -37.16
C HIS A 93 -5.07 11.38 -35.92
N LYS A 94 -4.47 10.18 -35.94
CA LYS A 94 -3.54 9.74 -34.92
C LYS A 94 -2.17 10.33 -35.25
N ASP A 95 -1.67 11.18 -34.36
CA ASP A 95 -0.25 11.47 -34.34
C ASP A 95 0.45 10.23 -33.77
N VAL A 96 1.15 9.50 -34.64
CA VAL A 96 1.78 8.22 -34.30
C VAL A 96 2.94 8.43 -33.32
N GLU A 97 3.63 9.56 -33.42
CA GLU A 97 4.79 9.90 -32.60
C GLU A 97 4.38 10.22 -31.17
N LEU A 98 3.30 10.99 -31.00
CA LEU A 98 2.84 11.44 -29.68
C LEU A 98 1.71 10.60 -29.08
N LEU A 99 1.18 9.62 -29.83
CA LEU A 99 0.03 8.79 -29.43
C LEU A 99 -1.21 9.61 -28.99
N VAL A 100 -1.38 10.80 -29.55
CA VAL A 100 -2.50 11.73 -29.29
C VAL A 100 -3.17 12.13 -30.61
N CYS A 101 -4.29 12.85 -30.56
CA CYS A 101 -4.89 13.41 -31.77
C CYS A 101 -4.06 14.57 -32.35
N GLU A 102 -4.15 14.77 -33.67
CA GLU A 102 -3.41 15.82 -34.38
C GLU A 102 -3.60 17.23 -33.81
N GLU A 103 -4.80 17.58 -33.35
CA GLU A 103 -5.04 18.88 -32.69
C GLU A 103 -4.22 19.03 -31.41
N CYS A 104 -4.19 17.99 -30.57
CA CYS A 104 -3.38 17.98 -29.35
C CYS A 104 -1.88 17.95 -29.65
N ALA A 105 -1.47 17.30 -30.73
CA ALA A 105 -0.10 17.33 -31.21
C ALA A 105 0.30 18.71 -31.72
N ALA A 106 -0.58 19.40 -32.46
CA ALA A 106 -0.35 20.76 -32.95
C ALA A 106 -0.22 21.78 -31.80
N ILE A 107 -1.04 21.66 -30.76
CA ILE A 107 -0.89 22.43 -29.52
C ILE A 107 0.49 22.18 -28.91
N LYS A 108 0.90 20.91 -28.78
CA LYS A 108 2.21 20.55 -28.25
C LYS A 108 3.37 21.12 -29.08
N ARG A 109 3.28 21.07 -30.41
CA ARG A 109 4.29 21.65 -31.31
C ARG A 109 4.41 23.16 -31.16
N ARG A 110 3.30 23.88 -30.94
CA ARG A 110 3.29 25.32 -30.64
C ARG A 110 3.89 25.63 -29.26
N GLU A 111 3.60 24.79 -28.26
CA GLU A 111 4.21 24.86 -26.93
C GLU A 111 5.74 24.64 -27.01
N SER A 112 6.21 23.72 -27.86
CA SER A 112 7.63 23.41 -28.06
C SER A 112 8.39 24.47 -28.88
N GLY A 113 7.71 25.21 -29.76
CA GLY A 113 8.32 26.26 -30.60
C GLY A 113 8.47 27.62 -29.90
N ALA A 114 7.81 27.81 -28.76
CA ALA A 114 8.02 28.99 -27.93
C ALA A 114 9.32 28.82 -27.13
N ALA A 115 10.28 29.73 -27.30
CA ALA A 115 11.61 29.71 -26.67
C ALA A 115 11.62 29.82 -25.13
N GLY A 116 10.50 29.60 -24.46
CA GLY A 116 10.39 29.46 -23.01
C GLY A 116 9.87 28.06 -22.68
N GLY A 117 10.77 27.15 -22.31
CA GLY A 117 10.38 25.80 -21.88
C GLY A 117 9.28 25.80 -20.82
N ILE A 118 8.48 24.73 -20.79
CA ILE A 118 7.33 24.59 -19.89
C ILE A 118 7.86 24.56 -18.44
N PRO A 119 7.36 25.39 -17.51
CA PRO A 119 7.81 25.32 -16.11
C PRO A 119 7.45 23.96 -15.50
N CYS A 120 8.38 23.39 -14.73
CA CYS A 120 8.12 22.16 -13.98
C CYS A 120 6.98 22.38 -12.99
N GLN A 121 5.95 21.55 -13.05
CA GLN A 121 4.78 21.68 -12.16
C GLN A 121 4.99 21.01 -10.79
N PHE A 122 6.23 20.67 -10.42
CA PHE A 122 6.57 20.24 -9.06
C PHE A 122 6.73 21.47 -8.17
N GLN A 123 6.12 21.44 -6.99
CA GLN A 123 6.20 22.55 -6.05
C GLN A 123 7.65 22.77 -5.61
N GLY A 124 8.17 23.99 -5.79
CA GLY A 124 9.55 24.35 -5.46
C GLY A 124 10.60 23.98 -6.51
N CYS A 125 10.20 23.58 -7.73
CA CYS A 125 11.12 23.32 -8.82
C CYS A 125 11.08 24.45 -9.86
N ASP A 126 12.17 25.22 -9.95
CA ASP A 126 12.28 26.34 -10.91
C ASP A 126 12.78 25.92 -12.30
N LYS A 127 12.91 24.61 -12.55
CA LYS A 127 13.39 24.09 -13.84
C LYS A 127 12.35 24.33 -14.93
N ARG A 128 12.80 24.81 -16.08
CA ARG A 128 12.05 24.80 -17.34
C ARG A 128 12.35 23.56 -18.16
N LEU A 129 11.31 22.92 -18.65
CA LEU A 129 11.35 21.67 -19.41
C LEU A 129 11.55 22.00 -20.89
N SER A 130 12.60 21.45 -21.48
CA SER A 130 12.85 21.48 -22.92
C SER A 130 13.53 20.15 -23.33
N GLY A 131 13.31 19.71 -24.57
CA GLY A 131 14.14 18.66 -25.17
C GLY A 131 14.00 17.24 -24.58
N GLY A 132 12.79 16.76 -24.28
CA GLY A 132 12.57 15.33 -23.96
C GLY A 132 12.90 14.91 -22.52
N HIS A 133 13.25 15.84 -21.63
CA HIS A 133 13.45 15.57 -20.20
C HIS A 133 12.19 15.74 -19.34
N GLU A 134 11.01 15.67 -19.97
CA GLU A 134 9.71 15.76 -19.32
C GLU A 134 9.07 14.38 -19.14
N PHE A 135 8.36 14.17 -18.03
CA PHE A 135 7.42 13.07 -17.87
C PHE A 135 6.07 13.60 -17.43
N HIS A 136 5.02 12.89 -17.81
CA HIS A 136 3.65 13.19 -17.42
C HIS A 136 3.21 12.19 -16.34
N CYS A 137 2.85 12.70 -15.16
CA CYS A 137 2.32 11.83 -14.11
C CYS A 137 0.93 11.32 -14.53
N ARG A 138 0.76 10.01 -14.68
CA ARG A 138 -0.52 9.39 -15.05
C ARG A 138 -1.66 9.64 -14.06
N ARG A 139 -1.34 10.02 -12.82
CA ARG A 139 -2.33 10.23 -11.75
C ARG A 139 -2.81 11.68 -11.68
N CYS A 140 -1.89 12.64 -11.55
CA CYS A 140 -2.26 14.06 -11.45
C CYS A 140 -2.20 14.82 -12.79
N ASN A 141 -1.80 14.14 -13.86
CA ASN A 141 -1.62 14.68 -15.21
C ASN A 141 -0.68 15.90 -15.30
N ARG A 142 0.20 16.09 -14.30
CA ARG A 142 1.19 17.18 -14.29
C ARG A 142 2.42 16.82 -15.11
N THR A 143 2.98 17.81 -15.78
CA THR A 143 4.23 17.71 -16.55
C THR A 143 5.40 18.14 -15.68
N MET A 144 6.40 17.27 -15.54
CA MET A 144 7.48 17.42 -14.58
C MET A 144 8.82 16.98 -15.17
N CYS A 145 9.94 17.43 -14.61
CA CYS A 145 11.25 16.95 -15.06
C CYS A 145 11.50 15.51 -14.58
N LEU A 146 12.25 14.74 -15.36
CA LEU A 146 12.54 13.32 -15.05
C LEU A 146 13.10 13.08 -13.65
N SER A 147 13.76 14.07 -13.01
CA SER A 147 14.24 13.96 -11.63
C SER A 147 13.13 13.81 -10.59
N HIS A 148 11.86 14.04 -10.96
CA HIS A 148 10.71 13.82 -10.09
C HIS A 148 9.85 12.62 -10.53
N ARG A 149 10.33 11.82 -11.48
CA ARG A 149 9.68 10.57 -11.87
C ARG A 149 9.99 9.53 -10.81
N ASP A 150 8.96 8.89 -10.30
CA ASP A 150 9.16 7.70 -9.50
C ASP A 150 9.39 6.52 -10.44
N THR A 151 10.57 5.90 -10.36
CA THR A 151 10.93 4.76 -11.21
C THR A 151 10.33 3.44 -10.72
N SER A 152 9.77 3.40 -9.52
CA SER A 152 9.17 2.17 -8.95
C SER A 152 7.69 1.99 -9.30
N LEU A 153 7.01 3.07 -9.70
CA LEU A 153 5.58 3.09 -10.03
C LEU A 153 5.39 3.74 -11.41
N ASP A 154 5.92 3.10 -12.46
CA ASP A 154 5.96 3.55 -13.85
C ASP A 154 4.96 4.65 -14.25
N GLY A 155 5.50 5.85 -14.49
CA GLY A 155 4.74 6.98 -15.01
C GLY A 155 4.00 7.80 -13.96
N HIS A 156 4.32 7.63 -12.67
CA HIS A 156 3.83 8.48 -11.59
C HIS A 156 4.94 9.43 -11.09
N CYS A 157 4.56 10.64 -10.66
CA CYS A 157 5.49 11.52 -9.95
C CYS A 157 5.70 11.05 -8.51
N VAL A 158 6.82 11.40 -7.89
CA VAL A 158 7.14 11.01 -6.50
C VAL A 158 5.96 11.26 -5.54
N SER A 159 5.34 12.45 -5.60
CA SER A 159 4.17 12.76 -4.77
C SER A 159 2.98 11.82 -5.04
N CYS A 160 2.62 11.58 -6.29
CA CYS A 160 1.52 10.67 -6.61
C CYS A 160 1.85 9.21 -6.34
N ALA A 161 3.10 8.80 -6.53
CA ALA A 161 3.59 7.48 -6.20
C ALA A 161 3.48 7.23 -4.68
N GLU A 162 3.80 8.24 -3.87
CA GLU A 162 3.64 8.19 -2.43
C GLU A 162 2.17 8.14 -2.00
N ILE A 163 1.29 8.94 -2.61
CA ILE A 163 -0.16 8.84 -2.38
C ILE A 163 -0.68 7.46 -2.79
N MET A 164 -0.24 6.93 -3.93
CA MET A 164 -0.63 5.59 -4.40
C MET A 164 -0.14 4.49 -3.48
N ARG A 165 1.08 4.60 -2.96
CA ARG A 165 1.61 3.72 -1.93
C ARG A 165 0.66 3.74 -0.75
N ARG A 166 0.41 4.92 -0.15
CA ARG A 166 -0.50 5.10 0.98
C ARG A 166 -1.91 4.51 0.73
N GLU A 167 -2.52 4.78 -0.42
CA GLU A 167 -3.86 4.25 -0.76
C GLU A 167 -3.87 2.73 -1.01
N ARG A 168 -2.83 2.19 -1.67
CA ARG A 168 -2.67 0.74 -1.82
C ARG A 168 -2.48 0.10 -0.44
N PHE A 169 -1.78 0.78 0.46
CA PHE A 169 -1.52 0.32 1.82
C PHE A 169 -2.75 0.38 2.72
N ASP A 170 -3.61 1.39 2.59
CA ASP A 170 -4.91 1.42 3.27
C ASP A 170 -5.74 0.21 2.86
N LYS A 171 -5.77 -0.12 1.56
CA LYS A 171 -6.50 -1.30 1.06
C LYS A 171 -5.89 -2.63 1.54
N ILE A 172 -4.57 -2.75 1.63
CA ILE A 172 -3.91 -3.98 2.10
C ILE A 172 -4.13 -4.15 3.61
N ALA A 173 -3.93 -3.10 4.41
CA ALA A 173 -4.14 -3.16 5.86
C ALA A 173 -5.61 -3.40 6.22
N LEU A 174 -6.55 -2.85 5.46
CA LEU A 174 -7.99 -3.10 5.64
C LEU A 174 -8.42 -4.51 5.21
N ASN A 175 -7.62 -5.20 4.40
CA ASN A 175 -7.87 -6.58 3.97
C ASN A 175 -7.12 -7.63 4.79
N TRP A 176 -6.43 -7.23 5.86
CA TRP A 176 -5.82 -8.19 6.77
C TRP A 176 -6.92 -8.98 7.48
N PRO A 177 -6.83 -10.32 7.59
CA PRO A 177 -7.75 -11.13 8.40
C PRO A 177 -7.62 -10.91 9.92
N LEU A 178 -7.30 -9.68 10.38
CA LEU A 178 -7.35 -9.33 11.79
C LEU A 178 -8.80 -9.07 12.20
N THR A 179 -9.13 -9.42 13.44
CA THR A 179 -10.44 -9.13 14.03
C THR A 179 -10.29 -8.44 15.38
N GLY A 180 -11.38 -7.83 15.84
CA GLY A 180 -11.44 -7.16 17.15
C GLY A 180 -10.37 -6.07 17.30
N VAL A 181 -9.66 -6.10 18.43
CA VAL A 181 -8.74 -5.03 18.82
C VAL A 181 -7.48 -4.98 17.96
N ALA A 182 -6.99 -6.12 17.47
CA ALA A 182 -5.83 -6.15 16.57
C ALA A 182 -6.11 -5.38 15.26
N ALA A 183 -7.31 -5.55 14.69
CA ALA A 183 -7.73 -4.80 13.51
C ALA A 183 -7.90 -3.29 13.80
N GLU A 184 -8.35 -2.93 15.00
CA GLU A 184 -8.43 -1.52 15.42
C GLU A 184 -7.05 -0.89 15.60
N ALA A 185 -6.13 -1.60 16.26
CA ALA A 185 -4.76 -1.14 16.47
C ALA A 185 -4.00 -0.99 15.15
N ALA A 186 -4.12 -1.96 14.24
CA ALA A 186 -3.57 -1.86 12.89
C ALA A 186 -4.09 -0.63 12.13
N ARG A 187 -5.40 -0.33 12.24
CA ARG A 187 -5.99 0.87 11.63
C ARG A 187 -5.47 2.16 12.27
N GLU A 188 -5.31 2.22 13.58
CA GLU A 188 -4.73 3.40 14.24
C GLU A 188 -3.27 3.59 13.86
N LEU A 189 -2.46 2.53 13.78
CA LEU A 189 -1.07 2.61 13.35
C LEU A 189 -0.95 3.16 11.91
N VAL A 190 -1.83 2.74 11.01
CA VAL A 190 -1.90 3.26 9.64
C VAL A 190 -2.31 4.74 9.60
N ARG A 191 -3.21 5.16 10.49
CA ARG A 191 -3.64 6.57 10.60
C ARG A 191 -2.56 7.51 11.13
N ILE A 192 -1.50 6.98 11.75
CA ILE A 192 -0.31 7.77 12.05
C ILE A 192 0.42 8.02 10.73
N SER A 193 0.11 9.15 10.10
CA SER A 193 0.81 9.58 8.88
C SER A 193 0.86 11.09 8.78
N GLN A 194 1.98 11.61 8.28
CA GLN A 194 2.20 13.00 7.95
C GLN A 194 1.70 13.24 6.51
N PRO A 195 0.53 13.90 6.31
CA PRO A 195 -0.02 14.11 4.97
C PRO A 195 0.87 14.95 4.05
N LYS A 196 1.73 15.80 4.62
CA LYS A 196 2.62 16.66 3.84
C LYS A 196 4.03 16.65 4.46
N PRO A 197 4.86 15.64 4.15
CA PRO A 197 6.18 15.53 4.73
C PRO A 197 7.09 16.69 4.29
N ALA A 198 7.73 17.36 5.24
CA ALA A 198 8.65 18.48 4.95
C ALA A 198 10.07 18.03 4.61
N PHE A 199 10.42 16.78 4.89
CA PHE A 199 11.67 16.15 4.51
C PHE A 199 11.44 14.69 4.15
N GLN A 200 12.37 14.10 3.40
CA GLN A 200 12.27 12.69 3.03
C GLN A 200 13.02 11.83 4.03
N ALA A 201 12.36 10.77 4.46
CA ALA A 201 12.97 9.65 5.14
C ALA A 201 12.38 8.34 4.59
N ARG A 202 13.13 7.25 4.70
CA ARG A 202 12.67 5.94 4.26
C ARG A 202 13.24 4.80 5.08
N ILE A 203 12.50 3.70 5.14
CA ILE A 203 12.94 2.42 5.67
C ILE A 203 12.75 1.29 4.66
N TRP A 204 13.62 0.30 4.73
CA TRP A 204 13.44 -0.97 4.02
C TRP A 204 14.16 -2.08 4.76
N THR A 205 13.69 -3.31 4.60
CA THR A 205 14.35 -4.49 5.16
C THR A 205 15.17 -5.21 4.09
N GLN A 206 16.24 -5.85 4.53
CA GLN A 206 17.04 -6.76 3.72
C GLN A 206 17.28 -8.05 4.50
N ALA A 207 16.99 -9.20 3.89
CA ALA A 207 17.34 -10.49 4.47
C ALA A 207 18.86 -10.62 4.58
N THR A 208 19.35 -11.00 5.76
CA THR A 208 20.77 -11.16 6.03
C THR A 208 21.07 -12.59 6.47
N GLY A 209 22.12 -13.18 5.89
CA GLY A 209 22.61 -14.49 6.32
C GLY A 209 21.57 -15.61 6.20
N VAL A 210 21.04 -15.81 4.99
CA VAL A 210 20.44 -17.12 4.71
C VAL A 210 21.58 -18.12 4.83
N ASP A 211 21.52 -19.02 5.82
CA ASP A 211 22.21 -20.31 5.73
C ASP A 211 21.53 -21.09 4.57
N ARG A 212 21.71 -20.62 3.34
CA ARG A 212 21.56 -21.46 2.15
C ARG A 212 22.72 -22.42 2.22
N ARG A 213 22.59 -23.50 2.99
CA ARG A 213 23.22 -24.75 2.58
C ARG A 213 22.80 -24.93 1.12
N GLU A 214 23.79 -24.82 0.23
CA GLU A 214 23.66 -24.74 -1.24
C GLU A 214 23.24 -23.37 -1.82
N GLU A 215 23.98 -22.30 -1.51
CA GLU A 215 24.34 -21.42 -2.62
C GLU A 215 25.46 -22.11 -3.39
N VAL A 216 25.06 -22.96 -4.34
CA VAL A 216 25.94 -23.45 -5.39
C VAL A 216 26.55 -22.19 -6.00
N VAL A 217 27.84 -21.99 -5.75
CA VAL A 217 28.64 -20.97 -6.43
C VAL A 217 28.78 -21.44 -7.88
N THR A 218 27.72 -21.33 -8.67
CA THR A 218 27.88 -21.22 -10.11
C THR A 218 28.39 -19.81 -10.36
N ARG A 219 29.46 -19.70 -11.14
CA ARG A 219 30.07 -18.42 -11.56
C ARG A 219 29.18 -17.64 -12.54
N ASP A 220 27.87 -17.85 -12.50
CA ASP A 220 26.92 -17.28 -13.43
C ASP A 220 26.14 -16.18 -12.71
N ILE A 221 26.28 -14.95 -13.20
CA ILE A 221 25.51 -13.80 -12.74
C ILE A 221 24.03 -14.17 -12.86
N THR A 222 23.39 -14.44 -11.72
CA THR A 222 21.98 -14.78 -11.69
C THR A 222 21.19 -13.47 -11.65
N VAL A 223 20.54 -13.11 -12.77
CA VAL A 223 19.65 -11.96 -12.85
C VAL A 223 18.33 -12.33 -12.18
N VAL A 224 18.19 -11.99 -10.90
CA VAL A 224 16.90 -12.06 -10.21
C VAL A 224 16.04 -10.84 -10.57
N PRO A 225 14.71 -10.98 -10.71
CA PRO A 225 13.84 -9.84 -10.93
C PRO A 225 14.04 -8.79 -9.82
N ARG A 226 14.15 -7.50 -10.18
CA ARG A 226 14.25 -6.39 -9.22
C ARG A 226 13.07 -6.30 -8.23
N HIS A 227 12.02 -7.09 -8.49
CA HIS A 227 10.80 -7.23 -7.70
C HIS A 227 10.49 -8.68 -7.32
N SER A 228 11.50 -9.58 -7.25
CA SER A 228 11.38 -10.76 -6.38
C SER A 228 11.32 -10.24 -4.95
N ARG A 229 10.14 -9.74 -4.56
CA ARG A 229 9.84 -9.20 -3.24
C ARG A 229 10.17 -10.30 -2.27
N GLY A 230 11.24 -10.07 -1.51
CA GLY A 230 11.80 -11.02 -0.55
C GLY A 230 10.70 -11.46 0.40
N GLY A 231 10.20 -12.66 0.18
CA GLY A 231 9.62 -13.44 1.24
C GLY A 231 10.73 -13.76 2.24
N TYR A 232 10.47 -13.50 3.49
CA TYR A 232 11.25 -14.01 4.61
C TYR A 232 10.69 -15.37 5.00
N ARG A 233 11.53 -16.26 5.48
CA ARG A 233 11.08 -17.47 6.18
C ARG A 233 11.17 -17.24 7.68
N ILE A 234 10.34 -17.97 8.42
CA ILE A 234 10.43 -17.99 9.89
C ILE A 234 11.85 -18.41 10.28
N GLY A 235 12.49 -17.60 11.15
CA GLY A 235 13.87 -17.79 11.60
C GLY A 235 14.92 -17.02 10.79
N ASP A 236 14.57 -16.47 9.63
CA ASP A 236 15.47 -15.60 8.85
C ASP A 236 15.90 -14.40 9.69
N ARG A 237 17.13 -13.92 9.46
CA ARG A 237 17.57 -12.65 10.02
C ARG A 237 17.29 -11.55 9.03
N PHE A 238 17.01 -10.37 9.54
CA PHE A 238 16.86 -9.19 8.69
C PHE A 238 17.62 -7.99 9.25
N THR A 239 18.00 -7.12 8.35
CA THR A 239 18.58 -5.81 8.63
C THR A 239 17.58 -4.75 8.22
N LEU A 240 17.31 -3.78 9.11
CA LEU A 240 16.56 -2.58 8.77
C LEU A 240 17.54 -1.54 8.28
N HIS A 241 17.29 -1.02 7.10
CA HIS A 241 17.98 0.13 6.59
C HIS A 241 17.10 1.35 6.76
N CYS A 242 17.70 2.45 7.17
CA CYS A 242 17.03 3.73 7.32
C CYS A 242 17.83 4.80 6.59
N GLN A 243 17.15 5.72 5.92
CA GLN A 243 17.78 6.88 5.29
C GLN A 243 16.94 8.12 5.51
N THR A 244 17.58 9.23 5.83
CA THR A 244 16.91 10.52 6.09
C THR A 244 17.71 11.67 5.47
N GLN A 245 17.01 12.73 5.06
CA GLN A 245 17.61 13.98 4.57
C GLN A 245 18.02 14.93 5.71
N ARG A 246 17.57 14.67 6.94
CA ARG A 246 17.83 15.53 8.11
C ARG A 246 18.25 14.69 9.30
N ASP A 247 19.12 15.25 10.13
CA ASP A 247 19.37 14.71 11.47
C ASP A 247 18.04 14.62 12.21
N CYS A 248 17.74 13.45 12.77
CA CYS A 248 16.44 13.17 13.37
C CYS A 248 16.55 12.00 14.38
N TYR A 249 15.41 11.68 14.98
CA TYR A 249 15.20 10.55 15.86
C TYR A 249 14.22 9.59 15.22
N LEU A 250 14.53 8.30 15.28
CA LEU A 250 13.75 7.22 14.71
C LEU A 250 13.05 6.44 15.82
N THR A 251 11.75 6.23 15.65
CA THR A 251 10.96 5.25 16.39
C THR A 251 10.39 4.23 15.39
N VAL A 252 10.57 2.93 15.65
CA VAL A 252 10.11 1.83 14.79
C VAL A 252 9.13 0.97 15.55
N ILE A 253 7.95 0.79 14.96
CA ILE A 253 6.88 -0.06 15.46
C ILE A 253 6.69 -1.20 14.47
N ASP A 254 6.69 -2.43 14.96
CA ASP A 254 6.32 -3.61 14.20
C ASP A 254 4.83 -3.93 14.41
N LEU A 255 4.14 -4.26 13.32
CA LEU A 255 2.84 -4.91 13.29
C LEU A 255 3.03 -6.30 12.68
N GLY A 256 3.23 -7.26 13.59
CA GLY A 256 3.46 -8.65 13.27
C GLY A 256 2.23 -9.34 12.67
N THR A 257 2.45 -10.49 12.04
CA THR A 257 1.38 -11.13 11.27
C THR A 257 0.15 -11.54 12.08
N SER A 258 0.38 -11.87 13.34
CA SER A 258 -0.63 -12.20 14.33
C SER A 258 -1.48 -10.99 14.78
N GLY A 259 -1.16 -9.78 14.33
CA GLY A 259 -1.74 -8.53 14.80
C GLY A 259 -1.11 -8.01 16.10
N ASN A 260 -0.04 -8.65 16.57
CA ASN A 260 0.77 -8.14 17.67
C ASN A 260 1.53 -6.90 17.26
N ILE A 261 1.65 -5.95 18.18
CA ILE A 261 2.37 -4.70 17.95
C ILE A 261 3.55 -4.63 18.92
N TYR A 262 4.75 -4.43 18.37
CA TYR A 262 5.99 -4.31 19.12
C TYR A 262 6.64 -2.95 18.87
N LEU A 263 7.20 -2.36 19.93
CA LEU A 263 8.14 -1.27 19.79
C LEU A 263 9.51 -1.89 19.55
N LEU A 264 10.04 -1.76 18.33
CA LEU A 264 11.39 -2.25 18.05
C LEU A 264 12.41 -1.26 18.59
N LEU A 265 12.26 0.03 18.27
CA LEU A 265 13.22 1.06 18.64
C LEU A 265 12.49 2.36 18.97
N GLN A 266 12.99 3.12 19.93
CA GLN A 266 12.50 4.46 20.22
C GLN A 266 13.65 5.48 20.29
N ASN A 267 13.41 6.67 19.74
CA ASN A 267 14.34 7.80 19.82
C ASN A 267 15.79 7.47 19.38
N ARG A 268 15.96 6.57 18.41
CA ARG A 268 17.29 6.26 17.86
C ARG A 268 17.76 7.44 17.00
N ARG A 269 18.83 8.11 17.42
CA ARG A 269 19.40 9.23 16.65
C ARG A 269 19.95 8.76 15.31
N LEU A 270 19.57 9.44 14.24
CA LEU A 270 20.06 9.25 12.87
C LEU A 270 20.70 10.54 12.36
N GLN A 271 21.76 10.39 11.58
CA GLN A 271 22.37 11.50 10.84
C GLN A 271 21.83 11.55 9.42
N ALA A 272 21.72 12.76 8.87
CA ALA A 272 21.37 12.97 7.48
C ALA A 272 22.36 12.30 6.52
N GLY A 273 21.85 11.81 5.38
CA GLY A 273 22.67 11.42 4.24
C GLY A 273 22.58 9.94 3.90
N ASN A 274 23.68 9.21 4.14
CA ASN A 274 23.81 7.82 3.71
C ASN A 274 22.89 6.88 4.51
N PRO A 275 22.43 5.77 3.90
CA PRO A 275 21.71 4.74 4.63
C PRO A 275 22.47 4.24 5.86
N VAL A 276 21.76 4.13 6.98
CA VAL A 276 22.23 3.50 8.21
C VAL A 276 21.66 2.09 8.28
N GLU A 277 22.49 1.14 8.64
CA GLU A 277 22.11 -0.25 8.86
C GLU A 277 21.87 -0.51 10.34
N LEU A 278 20.75 -1.13 10.65
CA LEU A 278 20.37 -1.57 11.98
C LEU A 278 20.18 -3.08 11.91
N THR A 279 21.00 -3.84 12.62
CA THR A 279 20.95 -5.31 12.64
C THR A 279 20.21 -5.86 13.85
N GLY A 280 19.90 -4.99 14.82
CA GLY A 280 19.35 -5.36 16.11
C GLY A 280 19.19 -4.15 17.05
N PRO A 281 18.72 -4.39 18.29
CA PRO A 281 18.69 -3.42 19.39
C PRO A 281 20.02 -2.70 19.62
N ASP A 282 21.07 -3.49 19.59
CA ASP A 282 22.39 -3.17 20.04
C ASP A 282 23.38 -4.11 19.32
N LYS A 283 24.63 -4.10 19.79
CA LYS A 283 25.72 -4.88 19.21
C LYS A 283 25.65 -6.39 19.52
N ASP A 284 24.90 -6.78 20.54
CA ASP A 284 24.88 -8.14 21.09
C ASP A 284 23.62 -8.92 20.64
N HIS A 285 22.63 -8.21 20.09
CA HIS A 285 21.36 -8.76 19.65
C HIS A 285 21.14 -8.61 18.15
N ILE A 286 20.40 -9.55 17.56
CA ILE A 286 20.02 -9.55 16.14
C ILE A 286 18.51 -9.68 15.99
N TRP A 287 17.94 -9.12 14.91
CA TRP A 287 16.55 -9.36 14.58
C TRP A 287 16.36 -10.67 13.82
N ARG A 288 15.29 -11.38 14.20
CA ARG A 288 14.86 -12.63 13.58
C ARG A 288 13.38 -12.58 13.30
N ILE A 289 13.01 -13.07 12.14
CA ILE A 289 11.62 -13.17 11.69
C ILE A 289 10.92 -14.23 12.53
N GLY A 290 9.88 -13.80 13.24
CA GLY A 290 8.97 -14.68 13.98
C GLY A 290 7.89 -15.28 13.07
N GLY A 291 7.02 -16.10 13.66
CA GLY A 291 5.78 -16.54 13.03
C GLY A 291 4.56 -15.76 13.55
N PRO A 292 3.37 -15.95 12.95
CA PRO A 292 3.05 -16.89 11.87
C PRO A 292 3.35 -16.35 10.46
N PRO A 293 3.29 -17.19 9.40
CA PRO A 293 3.39 -16.74 8.01
C PRO A 293 2.27 -15.77 7.62
N GLY A 294 2.59 -14.80 6.76
CA GLY A 294 1.66 -13.79 6.25
C GLY A 294 2.38 -12.51 5.88
N ILE A 295 1.77 -11.35 6.11
CA ILE A 295 2.42 -10.05 5.87
C ILE A 295 2.90 -9.52 7.22
N GLU A 296 3.98 -8.78 7.26
CA GLU A 296 4.43 -8.02 8.43
C GLU A 296 4.73 -6.59 8.00
N ARG A 297 4.53 -5.64 8.91
CA ARG A 297 4.71 -4.21 8.64
C ARG A 297 5.56 -3.55 9.70
N LEU A 298 6.62 -2.91 9.25
CA LEU A 298 7.34 -1.92 10.03
C LEU A 298 6.82 -0.53 9.72
N LYS A 299 6.51 0.23 10.77
CA LYS A 299 6.16 1.64 10.73
C LYS A 299 7.29 2.43 11.39
N ALA A 300 7.94 3.28 10.62
CA ALA A 300 8.95 4.21 11.11
C ALA A 300 8.37 5.61 11.26
N LEU A 301 8.73 6.26 12.35
CA LEU A 301 8.39 7.63 12.69
C LEU A 301 9.70 8.38 12.88
N PHE A 302 9.91 9.43 12.11
CA PHE A 302 11.11 10.26 12.13
C PHE A 302 10.74 11.64 12.66
N THR A 303 11.32 12.04 13.78
CA THR A 303 11.08 13.34 14.43
C THR A 303 12.37 14.15 14.52
N LEU A 304 12.30 15.47 14.32
CA LEU A 304 13.50 16.33 14.43
C LEU A 304 13.97 16.53 15.87
N GLU A 305 13.04 16.37 16.81
CA GLU A 305 13.28 16.40 18.26
C GLU A 305 12.90 15.05 18.86
N PRO A 306 13.57 14.60 19.94
CA PRO A 306 13.23 13.33 20.57
C PRO A 306 11.79 13.40 21.10
N LEU A 307 11.01 12.36 20.84
CA LEU A 307 9.62 12.27 21.26
C LEU A 307 9.35 10.89 21.84
N GLU A 308 9.17 10.82 23.15
CA GLU A 308 8.78 9.59 23.85
C GLU A 308 7.29 9.32 23.58
N LEU A 309 7.03 8.57 22.52
CA LEU A 309 5.67 8.14 22.16
C LEU A 309 5.13 7.09 23.12
N PHE A 310 6.02 6.28 23.69
CA PHE A 310 5.70 5.22 24.64
C PHE A 310 6.61 5.33 25.87
N PRO A 311 6.34 6.25 26.81
CA PRO A 311 7.26 6.57 27.93
C PRO A 311 7.48 5.41 28.90
N ASN A 312 6.55 4.45 28.95
CA ASN A 312 6.64 3.28 29.83
C ASN A 312 7.12 2.00 29.10
N ALA A 313 7.47 2.10 27.81
CA ALA A 313 7.89 0.96 27.01
C ALA A 313 9.40 1.04 26.76
N PRO A 314 10.22 0.12 27.32
CA PRO A 314 11.59 -0.03 26.86
C PRO A 314 11.61 -0.48 25.39
N ASP A 315 12.73 -0.25 24.71
CA ASP A 315 12.97 -0.83 23.38
C ASP A 315 12.74 -2.35 23.42
N PHE A 316 12.24 -2.92 22.32
CA PHE A 316 11.89 -4.34 22.18
C PHE A 316 10.77 -4.82 23.10
N SER A 317 9.90 -3.90 23.53
CA SER A 317 8.73 -4.26 24.31
C SER A 317 7.54 -4.56 23.44
N PRO A 318 6.76 -5.62 23.74
CA PRO A 318 5.40 -5.71 23.22
C PRO A 318 4.64 -4.48 23.70
N LEU A 319 4.13 -3.68 22.75
CA LEU A 319 3.23 -2.58 23.09
C LEU A 319 1.83 -3.10 23.45
N GLY A 320 1.55 -4.38 23.15
CA GLY A 320 0.48 -5.15 23.75
C GLY A 320 0.79 -6.64 23.74
N GLN A 321 0.84 -7.27 24.92
CA GLN A 321 0.63 -8.72 24.98
C GLN A 321 -0.87 -9.00 24.79
N ILE A 322 -1.21 -10.02 24.01
CA ILE A 322 -2.59 -10.49 23.78
C ILE A 322 -3.19 -10.85 25.15
N GLY A 323 -3.89 -9.89 25.76
CA GLY A 323 -4.42 -9.97 27.11
C GLY A 323 -4.82 -8.63 27.73
N THR A 324 -4.16 -7.53 27.35
CA THR A 324 -4.46 -6.15 27.83
C THR A 324 -4.80 -5.18 26.70
N THR A 325 -5.31 -5.70 25.59
CA THR A 325 -5.54 -5.04 24.28
C THR A 325 -6.30 -3.71 24.29
N LYS A 326 -7.07 -3.35 25.33
CA LYS A 326 -7.66 -2.00 25.43
C LYS A 326 -6.62 -0.88 25.55
N ASN A 327 -5.39 -1.19 25.97
CA ASN A 327 -4.36 -0.16 26.12
C ASN A 327 -3.72 0.24 24.76
N ILE A 328 -3.36 -0.73 23.90
CA ILE A 328 -2.56 -0.41 22.69
C ILE A 328 -3.24 0.56 21.72
N VAL A 329 -4.55 0.45 21.50
CA VAL A 329 -5.28 1.39 20.64
C VAL A 329 -5.23 2.80 21.23
N THR A 330 -5.34 2.91 22.55
CA THR A 330 -5.26 4.19 23.28
C THR A 330 -3.85 4.77 23.19
N GLU A 331 -2.81 3.96 23.41
CA GLU A 331 -1.41 4.35 23.24
C GLU A 331 -1.11 4.83 21.81
N LEU A 332 -1.58 4.13 20.78
CA LEU A 332 -1.43 4.56 19.39
C LEU A 332 -2.18 5.86 19.08
N ARG A 333 -3.35 6.08 19.68
CA ARG A 333 -4.07 7.36 19.58
C ARG A 333 -3.31 8.50 20.25
N HIS A 334 -2.73 8.24 21.42
CA HIS A 334 -1.90 9.21 22.13
C HIS A 334 -0.66 9.54 21.31
N ALA A 335 0.05 8.53 20.79
CA ALA A 335 1.20 8.72 19.90
C ALA A 335 0.82 9.56 18.66
N ARG A 336 -0.31 9.24 18.01
CA ARG A 336 -0.85 10.03 16.90
C ARG A 336 -1.10 11.48 17.29
N GLN A 337 -1.72 11.70 18.44
CA GLN A 337 -2.03 13.04 18.95
C GLN A 337 -0.75 13.83 19.24
N SER A 338 0.24 13.23 19.89
CA SER A 338 1.55 13.84 20.18
C SER A 338 2.25 14.27 18.89
N LEU A 339 2.28 13.41 17.87
CA LEU A 339 2.83 13.76 16.55
C LEU A 339 2.04 14.88 15.86
N GLN A 340 0.72 14.90 15.99
CA GLN A 340 -0.13 15.94 15.42
C GLN A 340 0.03 17.31 16.12
N GLN A 341 0.52 17.32 17.35
CA GLN A 341 0.86 18.55 18.07
C GLN A 341 2.24 19.10 17.67
N MET A 342 3.11 18.28 17.09
CA MET A 342 4.37 18.76 16.52
C MET A 342 4.12 19.66 15.31
N PRO A 343 5.02 20.61 15.01
CA PRO A 343 5.01 21.31 13.73
C PRO A 343 4.97 20.32 12.56
N ALA A 344 4.18 20.64 11.53
CA ALA A 344 3.99 19.74 10.38
C ALA A 344 5.31 19.43 9.63
N ASP A 345 6.33 20.27 9.81
CA ASP A 345 7.66 20.11 9.26
C ASP A 345 8.69 19.46 10.20
N ALA A 346 8.27 19.13 11.43
CA ALA A 346 9.11 18.53 12.45
C ALA A 346 9.09 16.99 12.46
N TRP A 347 8.31 16.34 11.61
CA TRP A 347 8.27 14.89 11.52
C TRP A 347 7.80 14.35 10.16
N VAL A 348 8.13 13.09 9.88
CA VAL A 348 7.65 12.29 8.75
C VAL A 348 7.52 10.83 9.17
N ASP A 349 6.74 10.06 8.44
CA ASP A 349 6.62 8.61 8.58
C ASP A 349 6.99 7.88 7.30
N ASP A 350 7.44 6.64 7.44
CA ASP A 350 7.53 5.69 6.33
C ASP A 350 7.15 4.28 6.80
N SER A 351 6.77 3.41 5.87
CA SER A 351 6.39 2.02 6.17
C SER A 351 7.04 1.04 5.21
N CYS A 352 7.47 -0.10 5.72
CA CYS A 352 7.96 -1.22 4.94
C CYS A 352 7.12 -2.47 5.24
N ASP A 353 6.59 -3.09 4.18
CA ASP A 353 5.88 -4.36 4.26
C ASP A 353 6.76 -5.47 3.68
N PHE A 354 6.70 -6.65 4.29
CA PHE A 354 7.30 -7.85 3.74
C PHE A 354 6.43 -9.07 4.01
N THR A 355 6.63 -10.12 3.21
CA THR A 355 5.90 -11.38 3.36
C THR A 355 6.75 -12.34 4.18
N ILE A 356 6.13 -13.05 5.10
CA ILE A 356 6.69 -14.21 5.80
C ILE A 356 6.05 -15.46 5.20
N GLU A 357 6.88 -16.31 4.59
CA GLU A 357 6.49 -17.56 3.97
C GLU A 357 6.43 -18.69 5.00
N ASP A 358 5.52 -19.62 4.77
CA ASP A 358 5.46 -20.86 5.54
C ASP A 358 6.67 -21.74 5.14
N PRO A 359 7.49 -22.20 6.10
CA PRO A 359 8.56 -23.14 5.80
C PRO A 359 8.08 -24.48 5.18
N GLY A 360 6.78 -24.78 5.21
CA GLY A 360 6.18 -26.00 4.65
C GLY A 360 5.41 -25.88 3.33
N ALA A 361 5.42 -24.72 2.65
CA ALA A 361 4.66 -24.47 1.41
C ALA A 361 5.43 -24.73 0.11
#